data_AF-A0A078SPL7-F1
#
_entry.id   AF-A0A078SPL7-F1
#
_cell.length_a   1.000
_cell.length_b   1.000
_cell.length_c   1.000
_cell.angle_alpha   90.00
_cell.angle_beta   90.00
_cell.angle_gamma   90.00
#
_symmetry.space_group_name_H-M   'P 1'
#
loop_
_entity.id
_entity.type
_entity.pdbx_description
1 polymer ?
#
loop_
_entity_poly.entity_id
_entity_poly.type
_entity_poly.pdbx_seq_one_letter_code
_entity_poly.pdbx_strand_id
1 'polypeptide(L)'
;MNKKFLSVILFSALMVGTAGTFTSCKDYDDDIENLQGQIDKLATKEDMTSQIAALQAALDAAKTEAAAAKTSAEEAVKKANDAASTATEAEKAAAQAALDAANAKTEAIKAAQDEVAKVKAQLESTIDSKFDAAKKELAATINDLTEKVTKLTGLTTEMITSLDLQTANPKLELNYAQLPAKLNPNASVKDAKSYEFGKGFTGSFTINANEIYTTPASFMISVAPVNAVVTNEMFSLINSKGEALSDITLSTEAYDGLLTRSVSNGLYEVKVELNKEADLEAFGKKVVSEDKSVLFALAATKDARTVTSTYDITAKSALKTYTKADEIAKNSTIQSTIEVKKDLTAYENPSATATPNTEKCYPVASGEAFQINVASKEGTSPIMGSYVVVDIDNKALSTTDKAAIKSLTIAGVETVSKDNKFDITISGAYAKGVVVPLKVVTIDYTGVEQSVIVWVKAGNGSEIASEAKYVITPTAYVDAPTTYAYAGLAKFTVPAGAAKFDLSIYAKDEINITETANVLDGIVFTFYKADGKTEATKIEDIANAKLTATVDLQTMKNDKVYEGIVKFFDAEGTFLSQSTISVQKVLPTTLPEGFSIKTNQLDAQGVYNCYLIPNDWTAKKAIEGTMEMKQVFNFGKGEA
;
A
#
# COMPACT_ATOMS: atom_id res chain seq x y z
N MET A 1 27.65 69.98 -33.85
CA MET A 1 27.25 70.37 -32.48
C MET A 1 26.97 69.11 -31.65
N ASN A 2 27.58 69.04 -30.46
CA ASN A 2 27.28 68.23 -29.26
C ASN A 2 26.71 66.80 -29.40
N LYS A 3 27.57 65.85 -29.80
CA LYS A 3 27.31 64.38 -29.74
C LYS A 3 27.24 63.77 -28.33
N LYS A 4 27.36 64.58 -27.26
CA LYS A 4 27.51 64.08 -25.87
C LYS A 4 26.34 64.39 -24.93
N PHE A 5 25.34 65.16 -25.36
CA PHE A 5 24.29 65.64 -24.45
C PHE A 5 23.00 64.81 -24.45
N LEU A 6 22.70 64.04 -25.50
CA LEU A 6 21.46 63.24 -25.55
C LEU A 6 21.58 61.90 -24.79
N SER A 7 22.79 61.36 -24.66
CA SER A 7 23.08 60.11 -23.94
C SER A 7 23.10 60.25 -22.41
N VAL A 8 22.99 61.45 -21.84
CA VAL A 8 23.15 61.66 -20.39
C VAL A 8 21.82 61.95 -19.70
N ILE A 9 20.87 62.59 -20.38
CA ILE A 9 19.56 62.94 -19.79
C ILE A 9 18.60 61.74 -19.75
N LEU A 10 18.74 60.78 -20.68
CA LEU A 10 17.92 59.56 -20.71
C LEU A 10 18.37 58.52 -19.67
N PHE A 11 19.63 58.57 -19.22
CA PHE A 11 20.18 57.64 -18.23
C PHE A 11 19.87 58.03 -16.77
N SER A 12 19.55 59.31 -16.51
CA SER A 12 19.18 59.79 -15.18
C SER A 12 17.72 59.53 -14.79
N ALA A 13 16.84 59.17 -15.74
CA ALA A 13 15.41 58.93 -15.48
C ALA A 13 15.05 57.47 -15.16
N LEU A 14 15.97 56.52 -15.35
CA LEU A 14 15.69 55.08 -15.18
C LEU A 14 16.20 54.50 -13.85
N MET A 15 16.71 55.34 -12.95
CA MET A 15 17.34 54.93 -11.68
C MET A 15 16.61 55.47 -10.44
N VAL A 16 15.31 55.75 -10.54
CA VAL A 16 14.52 56.18 -9.37
C VAL A 16 13.60 55.07 -8.89
N GLY A 17 14.12 54.33 -7.90
CA GLY A 17 13.41 53.98 -6.69
C GLY A 17 12.42 52.81 -6.73
N THR A 18 12.86 51.63 -6.30
CA THR A 18 11.99 50.66 -5.63
C THR A 18 12.71 50.00 -4.45
N ALA A 19 12.86 50.76 -3.37
CA ALA A 19 12.90 50.20 -2.02
C ALA A 19 11.55 50.53 -1.38
N GLY A 20 10.59 49.59 -1.49
CA GLY A 20 9.23 49.74 -0.98
C GLY A 20 8.87 48.53 -0.12
N THR A 21 8.82 48.76 1.19
CA THR A 21 8.40 47.83 2.22
C THR A 21 6.94 47.40 2.04
N PHE A 22 6.72 46.08 2.11
CA PHE A 22 5.41 45.44 2.07
C PHE A 22 4.47 45.97 3.16
N THR A 23 3.40 46.67 2.78
CA THR A 23 2.24 46.91 3.66
C THR A 23 0.93 47.05 2.87
N SER A 24 0.00 46.13 3.13
CA SER A 24 -1.46 46.17 2.87
C SER A 24 -1.99 46.03 1.43
N CYS A 25 -2.81 44.99 1.22
CA CYS A 25 -3.36 44.53 -0.07
C CYS A 25 -4.57 45.31 -0.60
N LYS A 26 -4.45 46.58 -1.01
CA LYS A 26 -5.59 47.25 -1.67
C LYS A 26 -5.30 48.33 -2.72
N ASP A 27 -4.12 48.38 -3.33
CA ASP A 27 -3.83 49.46 -4.31
C ASP A 27 -2.90 49.05 -5.48
N TYR A 28 -2.83 47.75 -5.79
CA TYR A 28 -1.95 47.30 -6.88
C TYR A 28 -2.45 47.71 -8.27
N ASP A 29 -3.75 47.94 -8.45
CA ASP A 29 -4.31 48.32 -9.76
C ASP A 29 -3.91 49.76 -10.15
N ASP A 30 -3.96 50.72 -9.22
CA ASP A 30 -3.59 52.12 -9.49
C ASP A 30 -2.06 52.27 -9.74
N ASP A 31 -1.24 51.49 -9.01
CA ASP A 31 0.21 51.43 -9.23
C ASP A 31 0.54 50.83 -10.60
N ILE A 32 -0.20 49.80 -11.05
CA ILE A 32 -0.05 49.19 -12.38
C ILE A 32 -0.49 50.16 -13.48
N GLU A 33 -1.60 50.88 -13.29
CA GLU A 33 -2.12 51.85 -14.26
C GLU A 33 -1.18 53.05 -14.42
N ASN A 34 -0.57 53.52 -13.33
CA ASN A 34 0.44 54.58 -13.36
C ASN A 34 1.74 54.13 -14.05
N LEU A 35 2.18 52.89 -13.81
CA LEU A 35 3.32 52.31 -14.52
C LEU A 35 3.04 52.14 -16.02
N GLN A 36 1.84 51.69 -16.40
CA GLN A 36 1.41 51.64 -17.81
C GLN A 36 1.32 53.03 -18.45
N GLY A 37 0.79 54.02 -17.73
CA GLY A 37 0.74 55.41 -18.18
C GLY A 37 2.11 56.08 -18.30
N GLN A 38 3.12 55.64 -17.55
CA GLN A 38 4.52 56.08 -17.71
C GLN A 38 5.23 55.36 -18.86
N ILE A 39 4.95 54.07 -19.06
CA ILE A 39 5.42 53.29 -20.23
C ILE A 39 4.88 53.89 -21.53
N ASP A 40 3.62 54.32 -21.56
CA ASP A 40 2.99 54.95 -22.73
C ASP A 40 3.52 56.37 -23.02
N LYS A 41 4.10 57.06 -22.01
CA LYS A 41 4.68 58.41 -22.14
C LYS A 41 6.17 58.43 -22.50
N LEU A 42 6.88 57.31 -22.35
CA LEU A 42 8.23 57.13 -22.87
C LEU A 42 8.13 56.99 -24.39
N ALA A 43 8.66 57.96 -25.14
CA ALA A 43 8.68 58.01 -26.60
C ALA A 43 8.84 56.60 -27.20
N THR A 44 7.76 56.06 -27.77
CA THR A 44 7.65 54.64 -28.07
C THR A 44 8.67 54.25 -29.13
N LYS A 45 9.10 52.98 -29.13
CA LYS A 45 9.89 52.36 -30.21
C LYS A 45 9.33 52.72 -31.60
N GLU A 46 8.01 52.85 -31.67
CA GLU A 46 7.24 53.24 -32.85
C GLU A 46 7.50 54.70 -33.30
N ASP A 47 7.62 55.66 -32.39
CA ASP A 47 7.90 57.06 -32.70
C ASP A 47 9.35 57.28 -33.20
N MET A 48 10.32 56.63 -32.54
CA MET A 48 11.72 56.64 -33.01
C MET A 48 11.89 55.91 -34.35
N THR A 49 11.17 54.80 -34.56
CA THR A 49 11.16 54.07 -35.84
C THR A 49 10.54 54.93 -36.94
N SER A 50 9.46 55.66 -36.63
CA SER A 50 8.79 56.58 -37.57
C SER A 50 9.70 57.75 -37.96
N GLN A 51 10.43 58.34 -37.01
CA GLN A 51 11.39 59.41 -37.30
C GLN A 51 12.59 58.93 -38.12
N ILE A 52 13.12 57.73 -37.85
CA ILE A 52 14.18 57.12 -38.66
C ILE A 52 13.67 56.83 -40.08
N ALA A 53 12.44 56.32 -40.22
CA ALA A 53 11.82 56.08 -41.52
C ALA A 53 11.64 57.39 -42.31
N ALA A 54 11.21 58.48 -41.65
CA ALA A 54 11.10 59.79 -42.26
C ALA A 54 12.47 60.35 -42.71
N LEU A 55 13.53 60.17 -41.90
CA LEU A 55 14.90 60.54 -42.25
C LEU A 55 15.44 59.72 -43.44
N GLN A 56 15.14 58.41 -43.49
CA GLN A 56 15.51 57.55 -44.61
C GLN A 56 14.86 58.02 -45.92
N ALA A 57 13.55 58.31 -45.87
CA ALA A 57 12.80 58.81 -47.02
C ALA A 57 13.33 60.16 -47.52
N ALA A 58 13.68 61.08 -46.61
CA ALA A 58 14.28 62.37 -46.96
C ALA A 58 15.67 62.22 -47.62
N LEU A 59 16.49 61.27 -47.14
CA LEU A 59 17.80 60.97 -47.74
C LEU A 59 17.67 60.32 -49.12
N ASP A 60 16.69 59.45 -49.33
CA ASP A 60 16.42 58.83 -50.64
C ASP A 60 15.93 59.86 -51.67
N ALA A 61 15.08 60.80 -51.25
CA ALA A 61 14.68 61.93 -52.08
C ALA A 61 15.90 62.80 -52.45
N ALA A 62 16.73 63.19 -51.47
CA ALA A 62 17.93 63.99 -51.70
C ALA A 62 18.93 63.28 -52.63
N LYS A 63 19.06 61.96 -52.53
CA LYS A 63 19.90 61.14 -53.43
C LYS A 63 19.40 61.19 -54.88
N THR A 64 18.09 61.09 -55.06
CA THR A 64 17.45 61.17 -56.38
C THR A 64 17.69 62.53 -57.02
N GLU A 65 17.51 63.61 -56.26
CA GLU A 65 17.80 64.97 -56.70
C GLU A 65 19.29 65.19 -57.01
N ALA A 66 20.18 64.67 -56.17
CA ALA A 66 21.63 64.76 -56.39
C ALA A 66 22.08 64.00 -57.65
N ALA A 67 21.48 62.83 -57.94
CA ALA A 67 21.74 62.08 -59.17
C ALA A 67 21.28 62.83 -60.43
N ALA A 68 20.11 63.49 -60.38
CA ALA A 68 19.62 64.33 -61.47
C ALA A 68 20.53 65.56 -61.70
N ALA A 69 20.96 66.22 -60.62
CA ALA A 69 21.90 67.34 -60.69
C ALA A 69 23.27 66.92 -61.24
N LYS A 70 23.77 65.74 -60.83
CA LYS A 70 25.00 65.16 -61.36
C LYS A 70 24.89 64.88 -62.86
N THR A 71 23.81 64.24 -63.31
CA THR A 71 23.56 63.96 -64.74
C THR A 71 23.57 65.25 -65.56
N SER A 72 22.90 66.29 -65.05
CA SER A 72 22.88 67.61 -65.70
C SER A 72 24.27 68.25 -65.78
N ALA A 73 25.09 68.10 -64.74
CA ALA A 73 26.47 68.58 -64.71
C ALA A 73 27.38 67.80 -65.67
N GLU A 74 27.22 66.47 -65.78
CA GLU A 74 27.94 65.63 -66.76
C GLU A 74 27.61 66.04 -68.19
N GLU A 75 26.33 66.30 -68.49
CA GLU A 75 25.90 66.81 -69.80
C GLU A 75 26.48 68.20 -70.10
N ALA A 76 26.56 69.08 -69.10
CA ALA A 76 27.18 70.40 -69.24
C ALA A 76 28.68 70.30 -69.54
N VAL A 77 29.40 69.43 -68.84
CA VAL A 77 30.83 69.15 -69.11
C VAL A 77 31.01 68.57 -70.52
N LYS A 78 30.14 67.64 -70.94
CA LYS A 78 30.19 67.06 -72.28
C LYS A 78 29.98 68.11 -73.38
N LYS A 79 29.00 69.01 -73.21
CA LYS A 79 28.75 70.12 -74.16
C LYS A 79 29.91 71.13 -74.18
N ALA A 80 30.52 71.41 -73.03
CA ALA A 80 31.66 72.33 -72.94
C ALA A 80 32.92 71.76 -73.62
N ASN A 81 33.07 70.43 -73.65
CA ASN A 81 34.21 69.72 -74.24
C ASN A 81 34.00 69.28 -75.71
N ASP A 82 32.82 69.52 -76.30
CA ASP A 82 32.53 69.16 -77.70
C ASP A 82 33.31 70.05 -78.69
N ALA A 83 33.84 69.45 -79.76
CA ALA A 83 34.74 70.08 -80.73
C ALA A 83 34.09 71.20 -81.57
N ALA A 84 32.76 71.27 -81.58
CA ALA A 84 31.99 72.31 -82.27
C ALA A 84 31.55 73.50 -81.36
N SER A 85 31.95 73.50 -80.08
CA SER A 85 31.51 74.50 -79.08
C SER A 85 32.31 75.81 -79.13
N THR A 86 31.65 76.95 -78.84
CA THR A 86 32.29 78.28 -78.68
C THR A 86 32.69 78.60 -77.23
N ALA A 87 32.61 77.63 -76.32
CA ALA A 87 32.86 77.83 -74.88
C ALA A 87 34.34 78.16 -74.58
N THR A 88 34.55 79.12 -73.69
CA THR A 88 35.86 79.55 -73.20
C THR A 88 36.46 78.55 -72.22
N GLU A 89 37.79 78.57 -72.04
CA GLU A 89 38.46 77.74 -71.03
C GLU A 89 37.95 77.99 -69.60
N ALA A 90 37.49 79.21 -69.30
CA ALA A 90 36.85 79.54 -68.02
C ALA A 90 35.49 78.83 -67.85
N GLU A 91 34.70 78.71 -68.91
CA GLU A 91 33.40 78.01 -68.88
C GLU A 91 33.57 76.49 -68.75
N LYS A 92 34.60 75.90 -69.37
CA LYS A 92 34.95 74.48 -69.16
C LYS A 92 35.36 74.22 -67.71
N ALA A 93 36.20 75.08 -67.12
CA ALA A 93 36.60 74.97 -65.73
C ALA A 93 35.41 75.12 -64.77
N ALA A 94 34.46 76.02 -65.07
CA ALA A 94 33.24 76.18 -64.28
C ALA A 94 32.30 74.96 -64.37
N ALA A 95 32.13 74.37 -65.55
CA ALA A 95 31.34 73.15 -65.72
C ALA A 95 31.94 71.96 -64.98
N GLN A 96 33.28 71.81 -65.04
CA GLN A 96 33.98 70.76 -64.29
C GLN A 96 33.86 70.96 -62.78
N ALA A 97 34.02 72.20 -62.28
CA ALA A 97 33.84 72.51 -60.86
C ALA A 97 32.41 72.21 -60.37
N ALA A 98 31.39 72.41 -61.21
CA ALA A 98 30.00 72.06 -60.89
C ALA A 98 29.80 70.54 -60.80
N LEU A 99 30.45 69.76 -61.69
CA LEU A 99 30.44 68.30 -61.63
C LEU A 99 31.16 67.78 -60.37
N ASP A 100 32.31 68.35 -60.04
CA ASP A 100 33.06 67.99 -58.83
C ASP A 100 32.25 68.30 -57.56
N ALA A 101 31.55 69.44 -57.52
CA ALA A 101 30.64 69.79 -56.43
C ALA A 101 29.42 68.85 -56.33
N ALA A 102 28.84 68.43 -57.47
CA ALA A 102 27.74 67.46 -57.50
C ALA A 102 28.18 66.06 -57.05
N ASN A 103 29.39 65.64 -57.43
CA ASN A 103 30.01 64.40 -56.95
C ASN A 103 30.26 64.47 -55.44
N ALA A 104 30.82 65.57 -54.94
CA ALA A 104 31.03 65.76 -53.50
C ALA A 104 29.73 65.72 -52.70
N LYS A 105 28.64 66.30 -53.22
CA LYS A 105 27.31 66.24 -52.59
C LYS A 105 26.73 64.82 -52.59
N THR A 106 26.95 64.05 -53.65
CA THR A 106 26.51 62.65 -53.76
C THR A 106 27.22 61.76 -52.74
N GLU A 107 28.55 61.91 -52.60
CA GLU A 107 29.33 61.18 -51.60
C GLU A 107 28.92 61.56 -50.16
N ALA A 108 28.61 62.84 -49.91
CA ALA A 108 28.11 63.28 -48.60
C ALA A 108 26.73 62.68 -48.25
N ILE A 109 25.81 62.57 -49.23
CA ILE A 109 24.50 61.93 -49.02
C ILE A 109 24.66 60.44 -48.76
N LYS A 110 25.55 59.76 -49.51
CA LYS A 110 25.85 58.34 -49.29
C LYS A 110 26.41 58.08 -47.89
N ALA A 111 27.35 58.92 -47.43
CA ALA A 111 27.88 58.84 -46.08
C ALA A 111 26.79 59.05 -45.00
N ALA A 112 25.82 59.96 -45.24
CA ALA A 112 24.69 60.16 -44.34
C ALA A 112 23.73 58.95 -44.32
N GLN A 113 23.49 58.28 -45.46
CA GLN A 113 22.72 57.04 -45.52
C GLN A 113 23.38 55.92 -44.72
N ASP A 114 24.71 55.77 -44.86
CA ASP A 114 25.48 54.75 -44.14
C ASP A 114 25.43 54.99 -42.62
N GLU A 115 25.49 56.24 -42.17
CA GLU A 115 25.37 56.58 -40.74
C GLU A 115 23.96 56.35 -40.19
N VAL A 116 22.89 56.68 -40.94
CA VAL A 116 21.51 56.38 -40.52
C VAL A 116 21.28 54.86 -40.43
N ALA A 117 21.81 54.08 -41.37
CA ALA A 117 21.75 52.63 -41.33
C ALA A 117 22.46 52.04 -40.09
N LYS A 118 23.62 52.57 -39.72
CA LYS A 118 24.33 52.17 -38.49
C LYS A 118 23.54 52.53 -37.23
N VAL A 119 22.98 53.74 -37.17
CA VAL A 119 22.17 54.18 -36.02
C VAL A 119 20.93 53.30 -35.86
N LYS A 120 20.26 52.94 -36.96
CA LYS A 120 19.13 52.01 -36.96
C LYS A 120 19.52 50.64 -36.40
N ALA A 121 20.59 50.04 -36.92
CA ALA A 121 21.07 48.74 -36.48
C ALA A 121 21.50 48.73 -34.99
N GLN A 122 22.17 49.79 -34.54
CA GLN A 122 22.55 49.95 -33.14
C GLN A 122 21.33 50.13 -32.23
N LEU A 123 20.32 50.88 -32.66
CA LEU A 123 19.09 51.09 -31.90
C LEU A 123 18.32 49.77 -31.74
N GLU A 124 18.12 49.03 -32.83
CA GLU A 124 17.47 47.71 -32.82
C GLU A 124 18.21 46.73 -31.89
N SER A 125 19.52 46.59 -32.06
CA SER A 125 20.34 45.70 -31.22
C SER A 125 20.33 46.10 -29.74
N THR A 126 20.34 47.40 -29.44
CA THR A 126 20.32 47.90 -28.05
C THR A 126 18.96 47.65 -27.40
N ILE A 127 17.86 47.89 -28.12
CA ILE A 127 16.51 47.65 -27.63
C ILE A 127 16.30 46.17 -27.36
N ASP A 128 16.65 45.30 -28.30
CA ASP A 128 16.44 43.86 -28.15
C ASP A 128 17.29 43.30 -27.00
N SER A 129 18.56 43.71 -26.89
CA SER A 129 19.43 43.28 -25.77
C SER A 129 18.89 43.74 -24.41
N LYS A 130 18.38 44.97 -24.29
CA LYS A 130 17.82 45.48 -23.04
C LYS A 130 16.48 44.83 -22.70
N PHE A 131 15.64 44.59 -23.69
CA PHE A 131 14.35 43.93 -23.51
C PHE A 131 14.53 42.47 -23.10
N ASP A 132 15.44 41.73 -23.74
CA ASP A 132 15.75 40.35 -23.36
C ASP A 132 16.35 40.25 -21.96
N ALA A 133 17.23 41.18 -21.58
CA ALA A 133 17.77 41.25 -20.22
C ALA A 133 16.66 41.49 -19.18
N ALA A 134 15.79 42.48 -19.43
CA ALA A 134 14.67 42.78 -18.55
C ALA A 134 13.67 41.60 -18.44
N LYS A 135 13.37 40.93 -19.56
CA LYS A 135 12.50 39.74 -19.58
C LYS A 135 13.11 38.59 -18.78
N LYS A 136 14.42 38.37 -18.88
CA LYS A 136 15.12 37.32 -18.12
C LYS A 136 15.14 37.61 -16.63
N GLU A 137 15.36 38.87 -16.25
CA GLU A 137 15.33 39.32 -14.84
C GLU A 137 13.91 39.16 -14.26
N LEU A 138 12.88 39.63 -14.98
CA LEU A 138 11.49 39.49 -14.57
C LEU A 138 11.09 38.02 -14.40
N ALA A 139 11.47 37.14 -15.33
CA ALA A 139 11.20 35.70 -15.22
C ALA A 139 11.89 35.06 -14.00
N ALA A 140 13.12 35.46 -13.69
CA ALA A 140 13.84 34.99 -12.50
C ALA A 140 13.13 35.45 -11.22
N THR A 141 12.68 36.70 -11.15
CA THR A 141 11.90 37.21 -10.01
C THR A 141 10.57 36.48 -9.86
N ILE A 142 9.84 36.23 -10.95
CA ILE A 142 8.58 35.46 -10.92
C ILE A 142 8.81 34.05 -10.37
N ASN A 143 9.87 33.37 -10.81
CA ASN A 143 10.19 32.03 -10.31
C ASN A 143 10.57 32.04 -8.83
N ASP A 144 11.42 32.97 -8.39
CA ASP A 144 11.77 33.12 -6.96
C ASP A 144 10.53 33.43 -6.10
N LEU A 145 9.65 34.30 -6.59
CA LEU A 145 8.42 34.63 -5.88
C LEU A 145 7.46 33.43 -5.84
N THR A 146 7.36 32.66 -6.92
CA THR A 146 6.55 31.44 -7.00
C THR A 146 7.05 30.40 -5.99
N GLU A 147 8.36 30.15 -5.93
CA GLU A 147 8.95 29.25 -4.93
C GLU A 147 8.68 29.71 -3.50
N LYS A 148 8.81 31.02 -3.23
CA LYS A 148 8.49 31.60 -1.91
C LYS A 148 7.02 31.43 -1.57
N VAL A 149 6.10 31.67 -2.50
CA VAL A 149 4.66 31.48 -2.30
C VAL A 149 4.33 30.01 -2.01
N THR A 150 4.89 29.07 -2.78
CA THR A 150 4.68 27.63 -2.55
C THR A 150 5.17 27.20 -1.16
N LYS A 151 6.36 27.64 -0.76
CA LYS A 151 6.89 27.40 0.61
C LYS A 151 5.97 27.98 1.68
N LEU A 152 5.49 29.21 1.50
CA LEU A 152 4.58 29.86 2.45
C LEU A 152 3.25 29.09 2.57
N THR A 153 2.70 28.57 1.46
CA THR A 153 1.46 27.80 1.47
C THR A 153 1.61 26.40 2.09
N GLY A 154 2.76 25.74 1.93
CA GLY A 154 3.05 24.47 2.61
C GLY A 154 3.20 24.65 4.13
N LEU A 155 3.84 25.74 4.54
CA LEU A 155 3.97 26.11 5.97
C LEU A 155 2.62 26.34 6.66
N THR A 156 1.58 26.80 5.97
CA THR A 156 0.29 27.06 6.61
C THR A 156 -0.63 25.84 6.67
N THR A 157 -0.45 24.85 5.80
CA THR A 157 -1.39 23.73 5.64
C THR A 157 -0.87 22.41 6.18
N GLU A 158 0.46 22.23 6.24
CA GLU A 158 1.08 20.96 6.67
C GLU A 158 1.68 21.01 8.07
N MET A 159 1.73 22.18 8.72
CA MET A 159 2.41 22.33 10.01
C MET A 159 1.53 21.93 11.18
N ILE A 160 2.13 21.19 12.12
CA ILE A 160 1.58 20.98 13.44
C ILE A 160 1.58 22.31 14.20
N THR A 161 0.42 22.70 14.73
CA THR A 161 0.21 23.89 15.56
C THR A 161 0.09 23.58 17.05
N SER A 162 -0.36 22.37 17.42
CA SER A 162 -0.38 21.90 18.82
C SER A 162 -0.07 20.42 18.93
N LEU A 163 0.54 20.05 20.05
CA LEU A 163 0.83 18.66 20.46
C LEU A 163 0.40 18.46 21.90
N ASP A 164 -0.52 17.53 22.13
CA ASP A 164 -1.02 17.25 23.47
C ASP A 164 -0.85 15.77 23.82
N LEU A 165 -0.26 15.49 24.99
CA LEU A 165 -0.12 14.14 25.52
C LEU A 165 -1.48 13.63 26.00
N GLN A 166 -1.89 12.46 25.53
CA GLN A 166 -3.16 11.84 25.94
C GLN A 166 -3.00 10.92 27.16
N THR A 167 -1.76 10.58 27.49
CA THR A 167 -1.38 9.85 28.70
C THR A 167 -0.79 10.83 29.70
N ALA A 168 -1.36 10.91 30.90
CA ALA A 168 -0.80 11.74 31.96
C ALA A 168 0.55 11.16 32.42
N ASN A 169 1.60 11.99 32.41
CA ASN A 169 2.97 11.65 32.81
C ASN A 169 3.49 10.34 32.17
N PRO A 170 3.66 10.27 30.85
CA PRO A 170 4.13 9.06 30.18
C PRO A 170 5.48 8.59 30.76
N LYS A 171 5.57 7.30 31.09
CA LYS A 171 6.78 6.66 31.61
C LYS A 171 7.27 5.65 30.58
N LEU A 172 8.32 6.02 29.86
CA LEU A 172 8.93 5.17 28.85
C LEU A 172 9.88 4.18 29.54
N GLU A 173 9.47 2.92 29.59
CA GLU A 173 10.33 1.81 30.05
C GLU A 173 11.04 1.21 28.84
N LEU A 174 12.18 1.78 28.48
CA LEU A 174 13.02 1.34 27.37
C LEU A 174 13.88 0.14 27.80
N ASN A 175 13.21 -0.93 28.20
CA ASN A 175 13.87 -2.18 28.59
C ASN A 175 14.55 -2.81 27.39
N TYR A 176 15.78 -3.29 27.59
CA TYR A 176 16.61 -3.78 26.50
C TYR A 176 17.26 -5.11 26.82
N ALA A 177 17.41 -5.97 25.81
CA ALA A 177 18.41 -7.03 25.80
C ALA A 177 19.70 -6.51 25.17
N GLN A 178 20.83 -7.00 25.66
CA GLN A 178 22.12 -6.75 25.05
C GLN A 178 22.76 -8.08 24.67
N LEU A 179 23.17 -8.20 23.40
CA LEU A 179 23.92 -9.36 22.95
C LEU A 179 25.27 -9.46 23.68
N PRO A 180 25.80 -10.68 23.89
CA PRO A 180 27.06 -10.83 24.59
C PRO A 180 28.21 -10.16 23.84
N ALA A 181 29.26 -9.78 24.59
CA ALA A 181 30.48 -9.19 24.03
C ALA A 181 31.24 -10.11 23.05
N LYS A 182 30.88 -11.40 23.04
CA LYS A 182 31.39 -12.44 22.15
C LYS A 182 30.23 -13.33 21.73
N LEU A 183 29.94 -13.34 20.43
CA LEU A 183 28.85 -14.12 19.86
C LEU A 183 29.30 -15.58 19.65
N ASN A 184 28.44 -16.51 20.07
CA ASN A 184 28.62 -17.95 19.88
C ASN A 184 27.29 -18.54 19.35
N PRO A 185 26.88 -18.17 18.12
CA PRO A 185 25.56 -18.52 17.61
C PRO A 185 25.36 -20.01 17.43
N ASN A 186 26.40 -20.74 17.02
CA ASN A 186 26.36 -22.18 16.86
C ASN A 186 27.73 -22.81 17.12
N ALA A 187 27.83 -24.14 17.02
CA ALA A 187 29.07 -24.87 17.30
C ALA A 187 30.25 -24.50 16.39
N SER A 188 29.96 -24.02 15.17
CA SER A 188 30.95 -23.71 14.13
C SER A 188 31.50 -22.28 14.22
N VAL A 189 30.79 -21.37 14.89
CA VAL A 189 31.17 -19.96 15.04
C VAL A 189 31.39 -19.64 16.51
N LYS A 190 32.61 -19.27 16.86
CA LYS A 190 32.99 -18.98 18.25
C LYS A 190 33.64 -17.62 18.40
N ASP A 191 33.34 -16.95 19.51
CA ASP A 191 33.91 -15.65 19.89
C ASP A 191 33.84 -14.59 18.78
N ALA A 192 32.77 -14.59 17.99
CA ALA A 192 32.61 -13.68 16.87
C ALA A 192 32.19 -12.28 17.34
N LYS A 193 32.67 -11.24 16.64
CA LYS A 193 32.24 -9.84 16.86
C LYS A 193 30.97 -9.48 16.10
N SER A 194 30.70 -10.19 15.01
CA SER A 194 29.49 -10.07 14.21
C SER A 194 29.14 -11.43 13.61
N TYR A 195 27.87 -11.62 13.30
CA TYR A 195 27.37 -12.83 12.67
C TYR A 195 26.23 -12.51 11.71
N GLU A 196 26.30 -13.02 10.48
CA GLU A 196 25.24 -12.86 9.48
C GLU A 196 24.30 -14.07 9.54
N PHE A 197 23.11 -13.86 10.09
CA PHE A 197 22.08 -14.90 10.20
C PHE A 197 21.39 -15.12 8.85
N GLY A 198 21.30 -16.39 8.44
CA GLY A 198 20.74 -16.76 7.14
C GLY A 198 21.59 -16.29 5.95
N LYS A 199 22.91 -16.29 6.10
CA LYS A 199 23.85 -15.87 5.04
C LYS A 199 23.52 -16.52 3.69
N GLY A 200 23.33 -15.69 2.67
CA GLY A 200 22.96 -16.12 1.31
C GLY A 200 21.45 -16.23 1.05
N PHE A 201 20.62 -16.02 2.07
CA PHE A 201 19.15 -16.00 1.96
C PHE A 201 18.61 -14.59 1.85
N THR A 202 17.42 -14.48 1.23
CA THR A 202 16.71 -13.19 1.18
C THR A 202 16.32 -12.76 2.59
N GLY A 203 16.55 -11.50 2.94
CA GLY A 203 16.26 -10.97 4.28
C GLY A 203 17.32 -11.29 5.34
N SER A 204 18.50 -11.81 4.95
CA SER A 204 19.61 -12.00 5.89
C SER A 204 19.93 -10.70 6.63
N PHE A 205 20.36 -10.83 7.89
CA PHE A 205 20.75 -9.67 8.68
C PHE A 205 21.96 -10.00 9.55
N THR A 206 22.73 -8.96 9.85
CA THR A 206 23.90 -9.07 10.74
C THR A 206 23.50 -8.69 12.16
N ILE A 207 23.94 -9.50 13.11
CA ILE A 207 23.95 -9.16 14.54
C ILE A 207 25.39 -8.86 14.97
N ASN A 208 25.55 -7.91 15.88
CA ASN A 208 26.86 -7.51 16.41
C ASN A 208 26.95 -7.78 17.91
N ALA A 209 28.16 -8.06 18.38
CA ALA A 209 28.44 -8.16 19.80
C ALA A 209 28.08 -6.84 20.50
N ASN A 210 27.46 -6.93 21.68
CA ASN A 210 26.92 -5.79 22.45
C ASN A 210 25.77 -5.02 21.80
N GLU A 211 25.23 -5.48 20.66
CA GLU A 211 24.06 -4.85 20.03
C GLU A 211 22.84 -4.94 20.95
N ILE A 212 22.06 -3.86 20.97
CA ILE A 212 20.91 -3.66 21.84
C ILE A 212 19.63 -3.97 21.08
N TYR A 213 18.72 -4.70 21.73
CA TYR A 213 17.37 -4.96 21.23
C TYR A 213 16.34 -4.54 22.27
N THR A 214 15.40 -3.70 21.86
CA THR A 214 14.32 -3.21 22.73
C THR A 214 12.98 -3.76 22.32
N THR A 215 12.05 -3.74 23.28
CA THR A 215 10.62 -3.70 22.97
C THR A 215 10.18 -2.24 22.99
N PRO A 216 9.47 -1.74 21.96
CA PRO A 216 9.01 -0.36 21.94
C PRO A 216 8.16 -0.01 23.16
N ALA A 217 8.47 1.10 23.82
CA ALA A 217 7.54 1.75 24.73
C ALA A 217 6.67 2.71 23.93
N SER A 218 5.39 2.86 24.28
CA SER A 218 4.51 3.78 23.55
C SER A 218 3.72 4.73 24.44
N PHE A 219 3.30 5.84 23.85
CA PHE A 219 2.38 6.80 24.44
C PHE A 219 1.53 7.45 23.33
N MET A 220 0.39 8.02 23.71
CA MET A 220 -0.55 8.60 22.75
C MET A 220 -0.46 10.13 22.72
N ILE A 221 -0.58 10.71 21.53
CA ILE A 221 -0.62 12.16 21.30
C ILE A 221 -1.82 12.56 20.44
N SER A 222 -2.31 13.78 20.62
CA SER A 222 -3.16 14.45 19.63
C SER A 222 -2.41 15.58 18.94
N VAL A 223 -2.59 15.67 17.63
CA VAL A 223 -1.95 16.62 16.73
C VAL A 223 -3.02 17.53 16.15
N ALA A 224 -2.83 18.85 16.27
CA ALA A 224 -3.67 19.82 15.55
C ALA A 224 -2.85 20.62 14.53
N PRO A 225 -3.41 20.91 13.34
CA PRO A 225 -4.70 20.44 12.85
C PRO A 225 -4.68 18.95 12.46
N VAL A 226 -5.85 18.32 12.34
CA VAL A 226 -6.00 16.87 12.04
C VAL A 226 -5.34 16.47 10.72
N ASN A 227 -5.36 17.38 9.75
CA ASN A 227 -4.80 17.20 8.42
C ASN A 227 -3.32 17.56 8.34
N ALA A 228 -2.66 17.87 9.46
CA ALA A 228 -1.23 18.08 9.48
C ALA A 228 -0.50 16.81 9.03
N VAL A 229 0.56 16.99 8.24
CA VAL A 229 1.36 15.87 7.74
C VAL A 229 2.33 15.45 8.85
N VAL A 230 2.11 14.26 9.40
CA VAL A 230 2.91 13.68 10.47
C VAL A 230 3.94 12.72 9.88
N THR A 231 5.23 12.96 10.16
CA THR A 231 6.33 12.10 9.73
C THR A 231 7.25 11.82 10.90
N ASN A 232 7.85 10.62 10.95
CA ASN A 232 8.70 10.22 12.08
C ASN A 232 9.89 11.17 12.30
N GLU A 233 10.47 11.69 11.21
CA GLU A 233 11.67 12.55 11.25
C GLU A 233 11.45 13.91 11.92
N MET A 234 10.20 14.37 12.02
CA MET A 234 9.92 15.65 12.66
C MET A 234 9.98 15.56 14.19
N PHE A 235 9.88 14.36 14.77
CA PHE A 235 9.77 14.18 16.20
C PHE A 235 11.11 13.95 16.89
N SER A 236 11.25 14.55 18.07
CA SER A 236 12.34 14.29 19.01
C SER A 236 11.83 14.43 20.44
N LEU A 237 12.46 13.75 21.39
CA LEU A 237 12.26 14.05 22.82
C LEU A 237 13.32 15.07 23.25
N ILE A 238 12.90 16.21 23.77
CA ILE A 238 13.81 17.26 24.25
C ILE A 238 13.59 17.52 25.73
N ASN A 239 14.67 17.83 26.47
CA ASN A 239 14.57 18.27 27.87
C ASN A 239 14.31 19.77 27.97
N SER A 240 14.13 20.30 29.19
CA SER A 240 13.84 21.72 29.43
C SER A 240 14.95 22.71 29.02
N LYS A 241 16.14 22.21 28.69
CA LYS A 241 17.25 23.01 28.12
C LYS A 241 17.23 22.99 26.58
N GLY A 242 16.32 22.26 25.97
CA GLY A 242 16.24 22.05 24.52
C GLY A 242 17.22 20.98 23.99
N GLU A 243 17.83 20.18 24.87
CA GLU A 243 18.74 19.11 24.46
C GLU A 243 17.93 17.87 24.05
N ALA A 244 18.20 17.35 22.85
CA ALA A 244 17.51 16.17 22.33
C ALA A 244 18.06 14.86 22.90
N LEU A 245 17.17 13.93 23.20
CA LEU A 245 17.50 12.55 23.56
C LEU A 245 17.81 11.77 22.28
N SER A 246 19.06 11.82 21.84
CA SER A 246 19.50 11.27 20.55
C SER A 246 19.67 9.75 20.50
N ASP A 247 19.66 9.07 21.65
CA ASP A 247 19.93 7.63 21.77
C ASP A 247 18.69 6.77 21.52
N ILE A 248 17.59 7.39 21.06
CA ILE A 248 16.32 6.73 20.79
C ILE A 248 15.88 6.93 19.34
N THR A 249 15.05 6.01 18.86
CA THR A 249 14.29 6.12 17.62
C THR A 249 12.82 6.29 17.95
N LEU A 250 12.14 7.16 17.20
CA LEU A 250 10.71 7.46 17.32
C LEU A 250 9.99 7.02 16.05
N SER A 251 8.89 6.31 16.20
CA SER A 251 7.97 6.02 15.10
C SER A 251 6.53 6.33 15.50
N THR A 252 5.73 6.75 14.52
CA THR A 252 4.34 7.17 14.75
C THR A 252 3.38 6.43 13.84
N GLU A 253 2.25 6.02 14.42
CA GLU A 253 1.16 5.36 13.71
C GLU A 253 -0.15 6.06 14.06
N ALA A 254 -1.01 6.26 13.05
CA ALA A 254 -2.35 6.79 13.28
C ALA A 254 -3.14 5.78 14.14
N TYR A 255 -3.79 6.27 15.20
CA TYR A 255 -4.55 5.40 16.09
C TYR A 255 -5.97 5.17 15.54
N ASP A 256 -6.32 3.92 15.28
CA ASP A 256 -7.63 3.49 14.73
C ASP A 256 -8.50 2.74 15.76
N GLY A 257 -8.01 2.59 16.99
CA GLY A 257 -8.71 1.88 18.07
C GLY A 257 -9.91 2.62 18.66
N LEU A 258 -10.68 1.90 19.45
CA LEU A 258 -11.81 2.46 20.21
C LEU A 258 -11.31 3.26 21.41
N LEU A 259 -11.66 4.55 21.43
CA LEU A 259 -11.40 5.41 22.57
C LEU A 259 -12.45 5.21 23.67
N THR A 260 -11.97 5.14 24.91
CA THR A 260 -12.82 5.12 26.11
C THR A 260 -12.94 6.50 26.76
N ARG A 261 -12.40 7.55 26.12
CA ARG A 261 -12.43 8.95 26.57
C ARG A 261 -12.48 9.90 25.38
N SER A 262 -12.95 11.12 25.59
CA SER A 262 -12.91 12.19 24.58
C SER A 262 -11.49 12.71 24.37
N VAL A 263 -11.06 12.88 23.12
CA VAL A 263 -9.78 13.47 22.72
C VAL A 263 -10.00 14.36 21.49
N SER A 264 -9.06 15.28 21.22
CA SER A 264 -9.06 16.06 19.97
C SER A 264 -8.72 15.16 18.78
N ASN A 265 -9.34 15.40 17.62
CA ASN A 265 -9.07 14.66 16.39
C ASN A 265 -7.59 14.81 15.97
N GLY A 266 -7.01 13.80 15.30
CA GLY A 266 -5.59 13.75 14.92
C GLY A 266 -4.72 12.93 15.87
N LEU A 267 -5.14 11.70 16.16
CA LEU A 267 -4.59 10.87 17.22
C LEU A 267 -3.52 9.90 16.69
N TYR A 268 -2.37 9.86 17.37
CA TYR A 268 -1.24 9.01 17.00
C TYR A 268 -0.70 8.26 18.21
N GLU A 269 -0.28 7.01 18.00
CA GLU A 269 0.59 6.29 18.92
C GLU A 269 2.05 6.57 18.54
N VAL A 270 2.82 7.08 19.49
CA VAL A 270 4.27 7.29 19.36
C VAL A 270 4.97 6.13 20.05
N LYS A 271 5.71 5.34 19.27
CA LYS A 271 6.57 4.26 19.76
C LYS A 271 8.00 4.76 19.87
N VAL A 272 8.67 4.38 20.95
CA VAL A 272 10.01 4.81 21.32
C VAL A 272 10.88 3.59 21.62
N GLU A 273 12.05 3.55 21.01
CA GLU A 273 13.02 2.46 21.16
C GLU A 273 14.42 3.02 21.42
N LEU A 274 15.27 2.29 22.15
CA LEU A 274 16.69 2.65 22.20
C LEU A 274 17.35 2.29 20.88
N ASN A 275 18.29 3.12 20.45
CA ASN A 275 19.12 2.81 19.30
C ASN A 275 19.97 1.57 19.59
N LYS A 276 20.17 0.75 18.57
CA LYS A 276 20.91 -0.52 18.64
C LYS A 276 22.35 -0.40 19.14
N GLU A 277 22.93 0.79 18.97
CA GLU A 277 24.30 1.15 19.34
C GLU A 277 24.34 2.24 20.43
N ALA A 278 23.23 2.44 21.16
CA ALA A 278 23.15 3.44 22.22
C ALA A 278 24.22 3.22 23.30
N ASP A 279 24.91 4.29 23.70
CA ASP A 279 25.75 4.29 24.90
C ASP A 279 24.84 4.34 26.13
N LEU A 280 24.64 3.18 26.75
CA LEU A 280 23.74 2.99 27.89
C LEU A 280 24.15 3.82 29.13
N GLU A 281 25.45 4.05 29.33
CA GLU A 281 25.93 4.86 30.44
C GLU A 281 25.65 6.35 30.18
N ALA A 282 25.92 6.82 28.95
CA ALA A 282 25.58 8.17 28.54
C ALA A 282 24.07 8.42 28.57
N PHE A 283 23.27 7.46 28.09
CA PHE A 283 21.81 7.51 28.15
C PHE A 283 21.30 7.65 29.58
N GLY A 284 21.81 6.82 30.51
CA GLY A 284 21.45 6.88 31.92
C GLY A 284 21.67 8.26 32.54
N LYS A 285 22.76 8.94 32.18
CA LYS A 285 23.08 10.32 32.62
C LYS A 285 22.20 11.39 31.97
N LYS A 286 21.65 11.14 30.78
CA LYS A 286 20.72 12.07 30.10
C LYS A 286 19.31 12.02 30.70
N VAL A 287 18.91 10.88 31.26
CA VAL A 287 17.54 10.67 31.77
C VAL A 287 17.41 10.82 33.29
N VAL A 288 18.53 10.98 34.02
CA VAL A 288 18.56 11.24 35.47
C VAL A 288 19.53 12.40 35.79
N SER A 289 19.10 13.34 36.63
CA SER A 289 19.92 14.43 37.16
C SER A 289 19.65 14.60 38.65
N GLU A 290 20.70 14.66 39.48
CA GLU A 290 20.58 14.80 40.95
C GLU A 290 19.59 13.80 41.58
N ASP A 291 19.67 12.52 41.17
CA ASP A 291 18.79 11.42 41.59
C ASP A 291 17.30 11.61 41.25
N LYS A 292 16.97 12.54 40.35
CA LYS A 292 15.61 12.78 39.85
C LYS A 292 15.53 12.50 38.35
N SER A 293 14.40 11.96 37.90
CA SER A 293 14.13 11.76 36.49
C SER A 293 14.09 13.09 35.75
N VAL A 294 14.78 13.17 34.62
CA VAL A 294 14.69 14.29 33.68
C VAL A 294 13.34 14.21 32.96
N LEU A 295 12.67 15.35 32.84
CA LEU A 295 11.42 15.48 32.12
C LEU A 295 11.68 15.91 30.67
N PHE A 296 11.00 15.24 29.75
CA PHE A 296 11.06 15.48 28.31
C PHE A 296 9.70 15.92 27.78
N ALA A 297 9.74 16.72 26.72
CA ALA A 297 8.60 17.01 25.85
C ALA A 297 8.82 16.35 24.49
N LEU A 298 7.73 15.93 23.85
CA LEU A 298 7.75 15.60 22.43
C LEU A 298 7.79 16.90 21.62
N ALA A 299 8.86 17.09 20.86
CA ALA A 299 9.04 18.21 19.96
C ALA A 299 8.82 17.78 18.52
N ALA A 300 7.90 18.44 17.82
CA ALA A 300 7.77 18.36 16.37
C ALA A 300 8.46 19.58 15.73
N THR A 301 9.48 19.35 14.92
CA THR A 301 10.23 20.41 14.23
C THR A 301 10.08 20.27 12.72
N LYS A 302 9.64 21.34 12.06
CA LYS A 302 9.60 21.47 10.59
C LYS A 302 9.95 22.91 10.20
N ASP A 303 10.87 23.07 9.24
CA ASP A 303 11.28 24.38 8.70
C ASP A 303 11.59 25.45 9.77
N ALA A 304 12.40 25.07 10.77
CA ALA A 304 12.84 25.89 11.90
C ALA A 304 11.76 26.31 12.93
N ARG A 305 10.53 25.82 12.83
CA ARG A 305 9.51 25.95 13.88
C ARG A 305 9.40 24.65 14.66
N THR A 306 9.43 24.78 15.97
CA THR A 306 9.25 23.67 16.91
C THR A 306 7.98 23.88 17.71
N VAL A 307 7.11 22.88 17.73
CA VAL A 307 5.98 22.77 18.66
C VAL A 307 6.30 21.66 19.64
N THR A 308 6.10 21.92 20.94
CA THR A 308 6.39 20.97 22.00
C THR A 308 5.12 20.60 22.74
N SER A 309 5.04 19.35 23.19
CA SER A 309 4.10 18.97 24.25
C SER A 309 4.50 19.59 25.60
N THR A 310 3.75 19.27 26.65
CA THR A 310 4.20 19.48 28.03
C THR A 310 5.41 18.61 28.36
N TYR A 311 6.24 19.07 29.30
CA TYR A 311 7.42 18.35 29.81
C TYR A 311 7.01 17.33 30.88
N ASP A 312 6.27 16.29 30.49
CA ASP A 312 5.75 15.28 31.40
C ASP A 312 6.24 13.86 31.09
N ILE A 313 7.06 13.69 30.04
CA ILE A 313 7.58 12.39 29.63
C ILE A 313 8.83 12.08 30.44
N THR A 314 8.89 10.89 31.03
CA THR A 314 10.10 10.35 31.66
C THR A 314 10.55 9.11 30.89
N ALA A 315 11.86 8.87 30.87
CA ALA A 315 12.43 7.66 30.29
C ALA A 315 13.36 6.99 31.29
N LYS A 316 13.37 5.66 31.28
CA LYS A 316 14.36 4.84 31.98
C LYS A 316 14.66 3.62 31.13
N SER A 317 15.86 3.08 31.28
CA SER A 317 16.28 1.84 30.64
C SER A 317 16.71 0.84 31.71
N ALA A 318 16.32 -0.42 31.54
CA ALA A 318 16.81 -1.52 32.37
C ALA A 318 17.24 -2.69 31.47
N LEU A 319 18.36 -3.32 31.85
CA LEU A 319 18.80 -4.56 31.21
C LEU A 319 17.81 -5.67 31.54
N LYS A 320 17.24 -6.26 30.50
CA LYS A 320 16.43 -7.46 30.57
C LYS A 320 17.30 -8.65 30.19
N THR A 321 17.56 -9.51 31.17
CA THR A 321 18.31 -10.74 30.95
C THR A 321 17.38 -11.81 30.40
N TYR A 322 17.83 -12.50 29.36
CA TYR A 322 17.12 -13.60 28.75
C TYR A 322 17.94 -14.89 28.89
N THR A 323 17.28 -15.99 29.21
CA THR A 323 17.82 -17.33 28.95
C THR A 323 17.60 -17.64 27.47
N LYS A 324 18.48 -18.45 26.85
CA LYS A 324 18.29 -18.89 25.47
C LYS A 324 16.86 -19.36 25.23
N ALA A 325 16.34 -19.12 24.04
CA ALA A 325 15.06 -19.62 23.60
C ALA A 325 15.00 -21.13 23.84
N ASP A 326 13.82 -21.64 24.18
CA ASP A 326 13.63 -23.05 24.47
C ASP A 326 12.25 -23.52 24.03
N GLU A 327 12.08 -24.84 23.96
CA GLU A 327 10.85 -25.51 23.52
C GLU A 327 10.33 -24.98 22.16
N ILE A 328 11.22 -24.63 21.23
CA ILE A 328 10.87 -24.08 19.91
C ILE A 328 9.86 -24.98 19.20
N ALA A 329 10.13 -26.28 19.13
CA ALA A 329 9.27 -27.23 18.44
C ALA A 329 7.84 -27.29 19.01
N LYS A 330 7.71 -27.20 20.33
CA LYS A 330 6.43 -27.31 21.04
C LYS A 330 5.59 -26.04 20.94
N ASN A 331 6.23 -24.88 20.85
CA ASN A 331 5.54 -23.59 20.76
C ASN A 331 5.35 -23.13 19.30
N SER A 332 6.15 -23.64 18.38
CA SER A 332 5.97 -23.46 16.95
C SER A 332 4.85 -24.35 16.43
N THR A 333 4.16 -23.91 15.39
CA THR A 333 3.01 -24.62 14.83
C THR A 333 3.11 -24.78 13.32
N ILE A 334 2.49 -25.84 12.82
CA ILE A 334 2.31 -26.12 11.39
C ILE A 334 0.83 -26.30 11.09
N GLN A 335 0.37 -25.75 9.96
CA GLN A 335 -1.02 -25.82 9.51
C GLN A 335 -1.10 -25.93 7.98
N SER A 336 -2.01 -26.74 7.46
CA SER A 336 -2.35 -26.78 6.03
C SER A 336 -3.86 -26.85 5.83
N THR A 337 -4.28 -26.85 4.57
CA THR A 337 -5.65 -27.18 4.17
C THR A 337 -6.01 -28.65 4.44
N ILE A 338 -5.01 -29.53 4.58
CA ILE A 338 -5.19 -30.98 4.67
C ILE A 338 -5.28 -31.45 6.11
N GLU A 339 -4.34 -31.04 6.95
CA GLU A 339 -4.26 -31.43 8.35
C GLU A 339 -4.52 -30.21 9.25
N VAL A 340 -5.10 -30.44 10.42
CA VAL A 340 -5.36 -29.37 11.39
C VAL A 340 -4.05 -28.79 11.93
N LYS A 341 -4.14 -27.62 12.56
CA LYS A 341 -3.01 -26.97 13.22
C LYS A 341 -2.44 -27.86 14.33
N LYS A 342 -1.13 -28.08 14.33
CA LYS A 342 -0.39 -28.86 15.33
C LYS A 342 0.92 -28.18 15.70
N ASP A 343 1.50 -28.55 16.84
CA ASP A 343 2.88 -28.20 17.15
C ASP A 343 3.88 -29.04 16.33
N LEU A 344 5.14 -28.60 16.25
CA LEU A 344 6.14 -29.29 15.43
C LEU A 344 6.64 -30.60 16.06
N THR A 345 6.50 -30.80 17.38
CA THR A 345 6.99 -32.02 18.06
C THR A 345 6.26 -33.28 17.60
N ALA A 346 5.02 -33.13 17.12
CA ALA A 346 4.24 -34.23 16.57
C ALA A 346 4.88 -34.85 15.30
N TYR A 347 5.74 -34.11 14.61
CA TYR A 347 6.32 -34.45 13.30
C TYR A 347 7.85 -34.29 13.28
N GLU A 348 8.48 -34.30 14.45
CA GLU A 348 9.92 -34.52 14.56
C GLU A 348 10.25 -35.98 14.19
N ASN A 349 11.48 -36.22 13.73
CA ASN A 349 12.02 -37.58 13.63
C ASN A 349 12.98 -37.84 14.82
N PRO A 350 12.48 -38.33 15.97
CA PRO A 350 13.30 -38.58 17.14
C PRO A 350 14.15 -39.87 17.04
N SER A 351 13.96 -40.70 16.00
CA SER A 351 14.61 -42.01 15.90
C SER A 351 15.78 -42.00 14.92
N ALA A 352 16.94 -42.44 15.37
CA ALA A 352 18.13 -42.62 14.52
C ALA A 352 18.00 -43.77 13.50
N THR A 353 16.94 -44.58 13.58
CA THR A 353 16.68 -45.74 12.69
C THR A 353 15.45 -45.58 11.82
N ALA A 354 14.68 -44.50 11.96
CA ALA A 354 13.53 -44.27 11.09
C ALA A 354 13.98 -43.86 9.69
N THR A 355 13.27 -44.36 8.68
CA THR A 355 13.44 -43.96 7.28
C THR A 355 12.32 -43.01 6.87
N PRO A 356 12.53 -42.11 5.90
CA PRO A 356 11.58 -41.07 5.48
C PRO A 356 10.13 -41.53 5.32
N ASN A 357 9.95 -42.72 4.76
CA ASN A 357 8.65 -43.34 4.50
C ASN A 357 7.92 -43.94 5.73
N THR A 358 8.59 -44.04 6.89
CA THR A 358 8.06 -44.59 8.15
C THR A 358 7.90 -43.54 9.25
N GLU A 359 8.27 -42.29 8.96
CA GLU A 359 8.27 -41.18 9.90
C GLU A 359 6.90 -40.54 10.04
N LYS A 360 6.67 -39.88 11.17
CA LYS A 360 5.49 -39.03 11.37
C LYS A 360 5.66 -37.78 10.53
N CYS A 361 5.12 -37.78 9.33
CA CYS A 361 5.17 -36.64 8.43
C CYS A 361 3.86 -35.85 8.48
N TYR A 362 3.96 -34.52 8.46
CA TYR A 362 2.80 -33.65 8.30
C TYR A 362 2.32 -33.70 6.84
N PRO A 363 1.08 -34.11 6.56
CA PRO A 363 0.61 -34.23 5.19
C PRO A 363 0.26 -32.84 4.63
N VAL A 364 0.69 -32.58 3.40
CA VAL A 364 0.41 -31.33 2.68
C VAL A 364 -0.09 -31.63 1.27
N ALA A 365 -0.93 -30.75 0.71
CA ALA A 365 -1.35 -30.87 -0.68
C ALA A 365 -0.26 -30.35 -1.61
N SER A 366 -0.05 -31.04 -2.73
CA SER A 366 0.90 -30.57 -3.75
C SER A 366 0.41 -29.26 -4.37
N GLY A 367 1.26 -28.24 -4.39
CA GLY A 367 0.98 -26.93 -4.98
C GLY A 367 0.19 -25.96 -4.10
N GLU A 368 -0.22 -26.39 -2.90
CA GLU A 368 -0.87 -25.50 -1.93
C GLU A 368 0.12 -25.06 -0.85
N ALA A 369 -0.06 -23.82 -0.37
CA ALA A 369 0.73 -23.29 0.72
C ALA A 369 0.29 -23.90 2.06
N PHE A 370 1.26 -24.31 2.87
CA PHE A 370 1.08 -24.60 4.29
C PHE A 370 1.94 -23.66 5.11
N GLN A 371 1.49 -23.37 6.33
CA GLN A 371 2.11 -22.35 7.17
C GLN A 371 2.91 -22.99 8.30
N ILE A 372 4.12 -22.48 8.54
CA ILE A 372 4.89 -22.70 9.77
C ILE A 372 4.99 -21.37 10.51
N ASN A 373 4.49 -21.33 11.74
CA ASN A 373 4.65 -20.20 12.65
C ASN A 373 5.64 -20.61 13.75
N VAL A 374 6.72 -19.84 13.89
CA VAL A 374 7.82 -20.16 14.79
C VAL A 374 7.73 -19.32 16.06
N ALA A 375 7.81 -19.99 17.20
CA ALA A 375 7.76 -19.33 18.51
C ALA A 375 8.62 -20.06 19.54
N SER A 376 9.06 -19.31 20.55
CA SER A 376 9.75 -19.84 21.73
C SER A 376 8.81 -19.87 22.93
N LYS A 377 9.20 -20.60 23.97
CA LYS A 377 8.47 -20.63 25.24
C LYS A 377 8.39 -19.25 25.88
N GLU A 378 7.22 -18.90 26.41
CA GLU A 378 7.05 -17.70 27.23
C GLU A 378 8.02 -17.69 28.42
N GLY A 379 8.63 -16.53 28.68
CA GLY A 379 9.66 -16.36 29.71
C GLY A 379 11.09 -16.72 29.29
N THR A 380 11.28 -17.28 28.09
CA THR A 380 12.61 -17.44 27.47
C THR A 380 12.90 -16.30 26.48
N SER A 381 14.07 -16.33 25.84
CA SER A 381 14.45 -15.33 24.83
C SER A 381 13.44 -15.28 23.66
N PRO A 382 12.98 -14.08 23.25
CA PRO A 382 12.25 -13.90 22.01
C PRO A 382 13.10 -14.26 20.80
N ILE A 383 12.44 -14.69 19.73
CA ILE A 383 13.08 -14.99 18.44
C ILE A 383 13.24 -13.68 17.66
N MET A 384 14.47 -13.32 17.32
CA MET A 384 14.80 -12.13 16.51
C MET A 384 14.45 -12.34 15.03
N GLY A 385 14.64 -13.57 14.58
CA GLY A 385 14.31 -13.99 13.23
C GLY A 385 14.52 -15.49 13.10
N SER A 386 13.93 -16.03 12.04
CA SER A 386 14.03 -17.44 11.69
C SER A 386 14.13 -17.62 10.19
N TYR A 387 14.54 -18.79 9.74
CA TYR A 387 14.43 -19.21 8.35
C TYR A 387 14.12 -20.71 8.29
N VAL A 388 13.56 -21.14 7.16
CA VAL A 388 13.33 -22.55 6.87
C VAL A 388 14.16 -22.96 5.66
N VAL A 389 14.86 -24.09 5.76
CA VAL A 389 15.60 -24.69 4.66
C VAL A 389 15.25 -26.17 4.54
N VAL A 390 15.41 -26.71 3.34
CA VAL A 390 15.34 -28.15 3.12
C VAL A 390 16.61 -28.78 3.65
N ASP A 391 16.50 -29.70 4.61
CA ASP A 391 17.64 -30.43 5.18
C ASP A 391 18.06 -31.58 4.26
N ILE A 392 18.50 -31.25 3.04
CA ILE A 392 18.82 -32.23 1.98
C ILE A 392 19.97 -33.17 2.37
N ASP A 393 20.81 -32.76 3.30
CA ASP A 393 21.94 -33.53 3.82
C ASP A 393 21.60 -34.33 5.08
N ASN A 394 20.34 -34.35 5.49
CA ASN A 394 19.88 -35.17 6.60
C ASN A 394 20.28 -36.64 6.40
N LYS A 395 20.82 -37.25 7.46
CA LYS A 395 21.37 -38.61 7.42
C LYS A 395 20.30 -39.69 7.25
N ALA A 396 19.04 -39.38 7.57
CA ALA A 396 17.92 -40.30 7.36
C ALA A 396 17.53 -40.42 5.87
N LEU A 397 17.88 -39.43 5.04
CA LEU A 397 17.55 -39.46 3.60
C LEU A 397 18.45 -40.44 2.82
N SER A 398 17.82 -41.34 2.07
CA SER A 398 18.52 -42.18 1.10
C SER A 398 18.96 -41.39 -0.14
N THR A 399 19.82 -41.99 -0.98
CA THR A 399 20.20 -41.39 -2.27
C THR A 399 18.98 -41.13 -3.16
N THR A 400 17.98 -42.01 -3.11
CA THR A 400 16.73 -41.87 -3.86
C THR A 400 15.89 -40.72 -3.34
N ASP A 401 15.75 -40.59 -2.02
CA ASP A 401 14.97 -39.50 -1.40
C ASP A 401 15.58 -38.14 -1.76
N LYS A 402 16.91 -38.02 -1.67
CA LYS A 402 17.61 -36.79 -2.06
C LYS A 402 17.38 -36.43 -3.52
N ALA A 403 17.36 -37.42 -4.42
CA ALA A 403 17.07 -37.20 -5.84
C ALA A 403 15.60 -36.77 -6.06
N ALA A 404 14.66 -37.39 -5.35
CA ALA A 404 13.24 -37.04 -5.42
C ALA A 404 12.99 -35.60 -4.94
N ILE A 405 13.54 -35.22 -3.77
CA ILE A 405 13.42 -33.86 -3.22
C ILE A 405 14.00 -32.82 -4.17
N LYS A 406 15.16 -33.09 -4.79
CA LYS A 406 15.80 -32.19 -5.79
C LYS A 406 14.99 -32.00 -7.06
N SER A 407 14.05 -32.90 -7.36
CA SER A 407 13.14 -32.76 -8.50
C SER A 407 11.89 -31.92 -8.19
N LEU A 408 11.65 -31.61 -6.91
CA LEU A 408 10.52 -30.79 -6.48
C LEU A 408 10.82 -29.30 -6.63
N THR A 409 9.76 -28.52 -6.76
CA THR A 409 9.79 -27.07 -6.60
C THR A 409 9.25 -26.74 -5.21
N ILE A 410 10.12 -26.18 -4.36
CA ILE A 410 9.81 -25.82 -2.98
C ILE A 410 9.98 -24.30 -2.84
N ALA A 411 8.89 -23.59 -2.58
CA ALA A 411 8.85 -22.14 -2.42
C ALA A 411 8.61 -21.77 -0.94
N GLY A 412 8.98 -20.54 -0.55
CA GLY A 412 8.84 -20.05 0.83
C GLY A 412 9.95 -20.49 1.79
N VAL A 413 10.99 -21.15 1.27
CA VAL A 413 12.21 -21.52 2.00
C VAL A 413 13.35 -20.55 1.64
N GLU A 414 14.50 -20.65 2.33
CA GLU A 414 15.70 -19.83 2.05
C GLU A 414 15.42 -18.31 2.12
N THR A 415 14.52 -17.93 3.02
CA THR A 415 14.17 -16.55 3.34
C THR A 415 14.19 -16.38 4.85
N VAL A 416 14.83 -15.33 5.34
CA VAL A 416 14.82 -14.96 6.76
C VAL A 416 13.61 -14.08 7.04
N SER A 417 12.81 -14.48 8.02
CA SER A 417 11.61 -13.77 8.46
C SER A 417 11.78 -13.28 9.90
N LYS A 418 11.52 -11.99 10.14
CA LYS A 418 11.41 -11.41 11.49
C LYS A 418 10.02 -11.57 12.09
N ASP A 419 9.01 -11.78 11.24
CA ASP A 419 7.65 -12.10 11.67
C ASP A 419 7.52 -13.56 12.15
N ASN A 420 8.54 -14.38 11.86
CA ASN A 420 8.63 -15.78 12.25
C ASN A 420 7.46 -16.62 11.69
N LYS A 421 7.00 -16.27 10.48
CA LYS A 421 5.96 -16.99 9.74
C LYS A 421 6.46 -17.32 8.34
N PHE A 422 6.12 -18.52 7.87
CA PHE A 422 6.52 -19.04 6.57
C PHE A 422 5.34 -19.69 5.89
N ASP A 423 5.01 -19.23 4.68
CA ASP A 423 4.08 -19.89 3.79
C ASP A 423 4.89 -20.69 2.76
N ILE A 424 4.88 -22.01 2.89
CA ILE A 424 5.73 -22.93 2.12
C ILE A 424 4.84 -23.70 1.15
N THR A 425 5.28 -23.83 -0.10
CA THR A 425 4.59 -24.65 -1.11
C THR A 425 5.54 -25.73 -1.62
N ILE A 426 5.05 -26.96 -1.73
CA ILE A 426 5.78 -28.08 -2.33
C ILE A 426 5.02 -28.56 -3.55
N SER A 427 5.66 -28.60 -4.71
CA SER A 427 5.05 -29.01 -5.97
C SER A 427 6.01 -29.77 -6.87
N GLY A 428 5.48 -30.45 -7.88
CA GLY A 428 6.26 -31.19 -8.87
C GLY A 428 5.49 -32.38 -9.43
N ALA A 429 5.86 -32.84 -10.63
CA ALA A 429 5.19 -33.95 -11.32
C ALA A 429 5.18 -35.26 -10.51
N TYR A 430 6.13 -35.43 -9.59
CA TYR A 430 6.29 -36.61 -8.73
C TYR A 430 6.29 -36.27 -7.24
N ALA A 431 5.63 -35.17 -6.84
CA ALA A 431 5.60 -34.75 -5.43
C ALA A 431 4.88 -35.75 -4.52
N LYS A 432 3.88 -36.48 -5.05
CA LYS A 432 3.09 -37.44 -4.28
C LYS A 432 3.97 -38.46 -3.56
N GLY A 433 3.84 -38.54 -2.24
CA GLY A 433 4.53 -39.47 -1.37
C GLY A 433 5.97 -39.07 -1.04
N VAL A 434 6.51 -37.98 -1.62
CA VAL A 434 7.86 -37.52 -1.32
C VAL A 434 7.88 -36.85 0.04
N VAL A 435 8.83 -37.29 0.85
CA VAL A 435 9.06 -36.83 2.21
C VAL A 435 10.17 -35.79 2.20
N VAL A 436 9.93 -34.64 2.84
CA VAL A 436 10.82 -33.48 2.84
C VAL A 436 11.11 -33.09 4.29
N PRO A 437 12.36 -33.19 4.77
CA PRO A 437 12.74 -32.63 6.05
C PRO A 437 12.98 -31.12 5.91
N LEU A 438 12.21 -30.34 6.67
CA LEU A 438 12.37 -28.90 6.77
C LEU A 438 13.07 -28.58 8.08
N LYS A 439 14.25 -27.97 8.00
CA LYS A 439 14.97 -27.46 9.15
C LYS A 439 14.60 -26.00 9.35
N VAL A 440 13.89 -25.75 10.44
CA VAL A 440 13.57 -24.41 10.93
C VAL A 440 14.73 -23.99 11.82
N VAL A 441 15.40 -22.89 11.49
CA VAL A 441 16.49 -22.32 12.28
C VAL A 441 16.05 -20.97 12.82
N THR A 442 16.33 -20.72 14.09
CA THR A 442 15.98 -19.48 14.79
C THR A 442 17.24 -18.85 15.35
N ILE A 443 17.23 -17.54 15.53
CA ILE A 443 18.22 -16.82 16.34
C ILE A 443 17.48 -15.92 17.33
N ASP A 444 17.93 -15.91 18.57
CA ASP A 444 17.25 -15.24 19.69
C ASP A 444 18.04 -14.06 20.25
N TYR A 445 17.47 -13.32 21.21
CA TYR A 445 18.09 -12.14 21.83
C TYR A 445 19.34 -12.47 22.70
N THR A 446 19.73 -13.74 22.80
CA THR A 446 21.01 -14.16 23.40
C THR A 446 22.09 -14.37 22.33
N GLY A 447 21.72 -14.27 21.05
CA GLY A 447 22.58 -14.48 19.89
C GLY A 447 22.87 -15.95 19.63
N VAL A 448 22.03 -16.87 20.14
CA VAL A 448 22.19 -18.31 20.00
C VAL A 448 21.20 -18.84 18.95
N GLU A 449 21.69 -19.69 18.07
CA GLU A 449 20.85 -20.41 17.12
C GLU A 449 20.25 -21.66 17.73
N GLN A 450 19.00 -21.92 17.38
CA GLN A 450 18.37 -23.22 17.59
C GLN A 450 17.79 -23.73 16.29
N SER A 451 17.65 -25.05 16.20
CA SER A 451 16.98 -25.64 15.05
C SER A 451 16.07 -26.79 15.44
N VAL A 452 14.93 -26.88 14.79
CA VAL A 452 14.01 -28.01 14.82
C VAL A 452 13.85 -28.53 13.39
N ILE A 453 13.73 -29.85 13.25
CA ILE A 453 13.45 -30.49 11.97
C ILE A 453 12.01 -30.98 12.03
N VAL A 454 11.20 -30.53 11.08
CA VAL A 454 9.83 -31.00 10.87
C VAL A 454 9.77 -31.73 9.53
N TRP A 455 9.19 -32.93 9.54
CA TRP A 455 9.05 -33.74 8.33
C TRP A 455 7.67 -33.51 7.72
N VAL A 456 7.65 -33.17 6.43
CA VAL A 456 6.40 -32.97 5.67
C VAL A 456 6.34 -33.96 4.51
N LYS A 457 5.14 -34.37 4.12
CA LYS A 457 4.94 -35.31 3.02
C LYS A 457 3.92 -34.76 2.04
N ALA A 458 4.38 -34.51 0.82
CA ALA A 458 3.50 -34.00 -0.23
C ALA A 458 2.57 -35.11 -0.72
N GLY A 459 1.28 -34.84 -0.72
CA GLY A 459 0.25 -35.70 -1.29
C GLY A 459 -0.09 -35.32 -2.73
N ASN A 460 -1.29 -35.69 -3.15
CA ASN A 460 -1.90 -35.17 -4.37
C ASN A 460 -2.38 -33.71 -4.19
N GLY A 461 -2.89 -33.12 -5.27
CA GLY A 461 -3.66 -31.88 -5.20
C GLY A 461 -4.94 -32.06 -4.38
N SER A 462 -5.48 -30.94 -3.91
CA SER A 462 -6.66 -30.86 -3.02
C SER A 462 -7.99 -30.93 -3.77
N GLU A 463 -8.01 -31.31 -5.05
CA GLU A 463 -9.24 -31.30 -5.84
C GLU A 463 -10.31 -32.24 -5.25
N ILE A 464 -11.57 -31.81 -5.30
CA ILE A 464 -12.71 -32.63 -4.88
C ILE A 464 -12.88 -33.77 -5.90
N ALA A 465 -12.56 -34.99 -5.48
CA ALA A 465 -12.63 -36.17 -6.34
C ALA A 465 -14.05 -36.73 -6.50
N SER A 466 -14.93 -36.52 -5.51
CA SER A 466 -16.30 -37.03 -5.50
C SER A 466 -17.20 -36.20 -4.59
N GLU A 467 -18.49 -36.18 -4.88
CA GLU A 467 -19.52 -35.57 -4.04
C GLU A 467 -20.62 -36.59 -3.69
N ALA A 468 -21.02 -36.65 -2.41
CA ALA A 468 -22.20 -37.36 -1.94
C ALA A 468 -23.27 -36.37 -1.47
N LYS A 469 -24.36 -36.28 -2.24
CA LYS A 469 -25.44 -35.31 -2.01
C LYS A 469 -26.68 -35.96 -1.37
N TYR A 470 -27.17 -35.35 -0.31
CA TYR A 470 -28.39 -35.72 0.41
C TYR A 470 -29.41 -34.58 0.34
N VAL A 471 -30.63 -34.89 -0.11
CA VAL A 471 -31.72 -33.92 -0.22
C VAL A 471 -32.84 -34.30 0.72
N ILE A 472 -33.13 -33.41 1.67
CA ILE A 472 -34.22 -33.55 2.63
C ILE A 472 -35.43 -32.80 2.09
N THR A 473 -36.46 -33.54 1.72
CA THR A 473 -37.73 -32.98 1.24
C THR A 473 -38.87 -33.55 2.07
N PRO A 474 -39.36 -32.80 3.09
CA PRO A 474 -40.50 -33.23 3.89
C PRO A 474 -41.79 -33.20 3.05
N THR A 475 -42.20 -34.34 2.48
CA THR A 475 -43.38 -34.45 1.61
C THR A 475 -44.70 -34.68 2.36
N ALA A 476 -44.64 -34.79 3.70
CA ALA A 476 -45.78 -35.00 4.57
C ALA A 476 -45.70 -34.06 5.79
N TYR A 477 -46.80 -33.94 6.53
CA TYR A 477 -46.81 -33.21 7.80
C TYR A 477 -45.78 -33.80 8.76
N VAL A 478 -45.08 -32.92 9.48
CA VAL A 478 -44.02 -33.29 10.42
C VAL A 478 -44.45 -32.87 11.81
N ASP A 479 -44.86 -33.84 12.63
CA ASP A 479 -45.29 -33.62 14.02
C ASP A 479 -44.17 -33.06 14.91
N ALA A 480 -42.93 -33.48 14.65
CA ALA A 480 -41.74 -33.11 15.42
C ALA A 480 -40.66 -32.51 14.52
N PRO A 481 -40.84 -31.26 14.04
CA PRO A 481 -39.96 -30.65 13.04
C PRO A 481 -38.53 -30.37 13.56
N THR A 482 -38.33 -30.29 14.87
CA THR A 482 -37.03 -30.09 15.51
C THR A 482 -36.23 -31.39 15.70
N THR A 483 -36.85 -32.55 15.51
CA THR A 483 -36.22 -33.88 15.65
C THR A 483 -36.55 -34.81 14.48
N TYR A 484 -36.58 -34.26 13.26
CA TYR A 484 -36.95 -35.00 12.06
C TYR A 484 -35.91 -36.10 11.75
N ALA A 485 -36.36 -37.35 11.71
CA ALA A 485 -35.50 -38.47 11.36
C ALA A 485 -35.31 -38.52 9.84
N TYR A 486 -34.06 -38.42 9.38
CA TYR A 486 -33.69 -38.54 7.98
C TYR A 486 -32.75 -39.73 7.75
N ALA A 487 -33.02 -40.47 6.67
CA ALA A 487 -32.12 -41.48 6.15
C ALA A 487 -32.00 -41.34 4.63
N GLY A 488 -30.78 -41.20 4.13
CA GLY A 488 -30.49 -41.10 2.71
C GLY A 488 -29.27 -41.92 2.32
N LEU A 489 -29.24 -42.44 1.10
CA LEU A 489 -28.10 -43.17 0.54
C LEU A 489 -27.59 -42.41 -0.69
N ALA A 490 -26.29 -42.14 -0.73
CA ALA A 490 -25.64 -41.50 -1.87
C ALA A 490 -24.42 -42.33 -2.32
N LYS A 491 -24.07 -42.23 -3.60
CA LYS A 491 -22.81 -42.77 -4.11
C LYS A 491 -21.65 -42.04 -3.45
N PHE A 492 -20.61 -42.79 -3.09
CA PHE A 492 -19.44 -42.26 -2.41
C PHE A 492 -18.20 -43.00 -2.91
N THR A 493 -17.27 -42.28 -3.53
CA THR A 493 -16.09 -42.87 -4.16
C THR A 493 -14.88 -42.72 -3.25
N VAL A 494 -14.17 -43.83 -3.02
CA VAL A 494 -12.90 -43.86 -2.29
C VAL A 494 -11.74 -43.97 -3.30
N PRO A 495 -10.67 -43.17 -3.18
CA PRO A 495 -9.52 -43.27 -4.08
C PRO A 495 -8.77 -44.60 -3.88
N ALA A 496 -8.17 -45.10 -4.96
CA ALA A 496 -7.36 -46.31 -4.90
C ALA A 496 -6.17 -46.16 -3.92
N GLY A 497 -5.96 -47.17 -3.08
CA GLY A 497 -4.89 -47.18 -2.07
C GLY A 497 -5.23 -46.46 -0.75
N ALA A 498 -6.45 -45.95 -0.58
CA ALA A 498 -6.87 -45.39 0.71
C ALA A 498 -6.90 -46.47 1.79
N ALA A 499 -6.24 -46.19 2.92
CA ALA A 499 -6.24 -47.04 4.10
C ALA A 499 -6.81 -46.32 5.34
N LYS A 500 -6.93 -44.99 5.27
CA LYS A 500 -7.48 -44.14 6.33
C LYS A 500 -8.26 -43.00 5.70
N PHE A 501 -9.28 -42.49 6.40
CA PHE A 501 -9.96 -41.26 6.03
C PHE A 501 -10.32 -40.46 7.27
N ASP A 502 -10.24 -39.14 7.16
CA ASP A 502 -10.72 -38.21 8.18
C ASP A 502 -11.99 -37.55 7.67
N LEU A 503 -13.08 -37.74 8.41
CA LEU A 503 -14.37 -37.13 8.13
C LEU A 503 -14.50 -35.89 9.02
N SER A 504 -14.43 -34.71 8.40
CA SER A 504 -14.72 -33.44 9.06
C SER A 504 -16.03 -32.88 8.50
N ILE A 505 -17.12 -33.12 9.23
CA ILE A 505 -18.41 -32.51 8.92
C ILE A 505 -18.36 -31.08 9.47
N TYR A 506 -18.18 -30.11 8.58
CA TYR A 506 -18.16 -28.71 8.96
C TYR A 506 -19.56 -28.26 9.33
N ALA A 507 -19.87 -28.31 10.63
CA ALA A 507 -21.02 -27.64 11.19
C ALA A 507 -20.62 -26.56 12.21
N LYS A 508 -19.33 -26.24 12.39
CA LYS A 508 -18.96 -25.34 13.48
C LYS A 508 -17.75 -24.42 13.37
N ASP A 509 -16.62 -24.79 12.78
CA ASP A 509 -15.42 -23.97 12.99
C ASP A 509 -14.67 -23.63 11.70
N GLU A 510 -14.32 -22.34 11.60
CA GLU A 510 -13.44 -21.64 10.63
C GLU A 510 -14.04 -20.83 9.46
N ILE A 511 -15.36 -20.60 9.41
CA ILE A 511 -15.92 -19.37 8.82
C ILE A 511 -17.09 -18.95 9.70
N ASN A 512 -17.05 -17.73 10.24
CA ASN A 512 -18.11 -17.12 11.04
C ASN A 512 -19.48 -17.25 10.35
N ILE A 513 -20.27 -18.25 10.76
CA ILE A 513 -21.73 -18.19 10.73
C ILE A 513 -22.17 -18.39 12.17
N THR A 514 -22.32 -17.29 12.88
CA THR A 514 -23.00 -17.20 14.16
C THR A 514 -24.50 -17.50 13.98
N GLU A 515 -24.89 -18.77 14.04
CA GLU A 515 -26.23 -19.21 14.42
C GLU A 515 -26.07 -20.47 15.30
N THR A 516 -26.18 -20.26 16.60
CA THR A 516 -26.09 -21.26 17.68
C THR A 516 -27.20 -22.33 17.59
N ALA A 517 -26.94 -23.47 16.94
CA ALA A 517 -27.54 -24.79 17.21
C ALA A 517 -26.90 -25.89 16.33
N ASN A 518 -26.64 -27.09 16.89
CA ASN A 518 -26.22 -28.25 16.09
C ASN A 518 -27.41 -28.71 15.21
N VAL A 519 -27.37 -28.42 13.90
CA VAL A 519 -28.48 -28.69 12.95
C VAL A 519 -28.63 -30.18 12.61
N LEU A 520 -27.58 -30.96 12.79
CA LEU A 520 -27.50 -32.39 12.49
C LEU A 520 -27.04 -33.13 13.76
N ASP A 521 -27.97 -33.58 14.60
CA ASP A 521 -27.67 -34.26 15.87
C ASP A 521 -27.67 -35.79 15.68
N GLY A 522 -26.80 -36.49 16.42
CA GLY A 522 -26.69 -37.96 16.36
C GLY A 522 -26.28 -38.55 15.00
N ILE A 523 -25.52 -37.82 14.18
CA ILE A 523 -25.11 -38.24 12.83
C ILE A 523 -24.35 -39.58 12.88
N VAL A 524 -24.84 -40.57 12.13
CA VAL A 524 -24.13 -41.83 11.87
C VAL A 524 -24.03 -42.03 10.36
N PHE A 525 -22.80 -42.05 9.84
CA PHE A 525 -22.51 -42.52 8.50
C PHE A 525 -22.27 -44.02 8.52
N THR A 526 -23.06 -44.77 7.74
CA THR A 526 -22.84 -46.20 7.50
C THR A 526 -22.41 -46.38 6.05
N PHE A 527 -21.27 -47.04 5.84
CA PHE A 527 -20.73 -47.26 4.50
C PHE A 527 -21.16 -48.61 3.95
N TYR A 528 -21.54 -48.64 2.68
CA TYR A 528 -22.03 -49.83 1.99
C TYR A 528 -21.21 -50.12 0.74
N LYS A 529 -21.23 -51.39 0.33
CA LYS A 529 -20.70 -51.87 -0.94
C LYS A 529 -21.50 -51.32 -2.12
N ALA A 530 -21.03 -51.58 -3.34
CA ALA A 530 -21.67 -51.12 -4.58
C ALA A 530 -23.14 -51.56 -4.72
N ASP A 531 -23.55 -52.64 -4.05
CA ASP A 531 -24.94 -53.12 -4.01
C ASP A 531 -25.89 -52.23 -3.18
N GLY A 532 -25.35 -51.30 -2.39
CA GLY A 532 -26.10 -50.39 -1.51
C GLY A 532 -26.82 -51.08 -0.34
N LYS A 533 -26.51 -52.35 -0.06
CA LYS A 533 -27.21 -53.20 0.93
C LYS A 533 -26.27 -53.86 1.92
N THR A 534 -25.09 -54.28 1.46
CA THR A 534 -24.09 -54.95 2.29
C THR A 534 -23.17 -53.90 2.91
N GLU A 535 -23.06 -53.89 4.23
CA GLU A 535 -22.14 -52.97 4.92
C GLU A 535 -20.69 -53.25 4.50
N ALA A 536 -19.95 -52.19 4.21
CA ALA A 536 -18.54 -52.27 3.85
C ALA A 536 -17.71 -52.42 5.13
N THR A 537 -16.99 -53.55 5.24
CA THR A 537 -16.08 -53.81 6.37
C THR A 537 -14.64 -53.42 6.08
N LYS A 538 -14.35 -53.01 4.83
CA LYS A 538 -13.05 -52.53 4.36
C LYS A 538 -13.23 -51.23 3.58
N ILE A 539 -12.23 -50.35 3.63
CA ILE A 539 -12.26 -49.04 2.96
C ILE A 539 -12.34 -49.17 1.44
N GLU A 540 -11.62 -50.14 0.86
CA GLU A 540 -11.63 -50.43 -0.58
C GLU A 540 -12.99 -50.93 -1.11
N ASP A 541 -13.85 -51.45 -0.24
CA ASP A 541 -15.19 -51.95 -0.59
C ASP A 541 -16.26 -50.84 -0.56
N ILE A 542 -15.94 -49.65 -0.05
CA ILE A 542 -16.89 -48.55 0.10
C ILE A 542 -17.24 -47.97 -1.28
N ALA A 543 -18.53 -47.96 -1.60
CA ALA A 543 -19.05 -47.34 -2.81
C ALA A 543 -20.29 -46.46 -2.57
N ASN A 544 -20.92 -46.60 -1.40
CA ASN A 544 -22.07 -45.81 -1.01
C ASN A 544 -21.93 -45.37 0.46
N ALA A 545 -22.43 -44.18 0.77
CA ALA A 545 -22.52 -43.65 2.12
C ALA A 545 -23.98 -43.43 2.48
N LYS A 546 -24.43 -44.01 3.60
CA LYS A 546 -25.76 -43.78 4.16
C LYS A 546 -25.67 -42.79 5.29
N LEU A 547 -26.35 -41.67 5.14
CA LEU A 547 -26.56 -40.70 6.21
C LEU A 547 -27.79 -41.12 7.00
N THR A 548 -27.63 -41.36 8.30
CA THR A 548 -28.73 -41.44 9.26
C THR A 548 -28.55 -40.31 10.27
N ALA A 549 -29.50 -39.39 10.35
CA ALA A 549 -29.39 -38.22 11.21
C ALA A 549 -30.76 -37.78 11.74
N THR A 550 -30.74 -37.15 12.91
CA THR A 550 -31.86 -36.35 13.40
C THR A 550 -31.58 -34.89 13.03
N VAL A 551 -32.49 -34.27 12.29
CA VAL A 551 -32.30 -32.91 11.77
C VAL A 551 -33.39 -31.98 12.30
N ASP A 552 -33.00 -30.73 12.52
CA ASP A 552 -33.95 -29.67 12.87
C ASP A 552 -34.36 -28.91 11.60
N LEU A 553 -35.56 -29.21 11.10
CA LEU A 553 -36.11 -28.59 9.91
C LEU A 553 -36.44 -27.11 10.11
N GLN A 554 -36.57 -26.63 11.36
CA GLN A 554 -36.90 -25.23 11.64
C GLN A 554 -35.67 -24.33 11.51
N THR A 555 -34.49 -24.82 11.89
CA THR A 555 -33.22 -24.09 11.77
C THR A 555 -32.57 -24.26 10.40
N MET A 556 -32.88 -25.34 9.67
CA MET A 556 -32.44 -25.50 8.28
C MET A 556 -33.07 -24.47 7.34
N LYS A 557 -32.21 -23.66 6.70
CA LYS A 557 -32.61 -22.70 5.66
C LYS A 557 -32.90 -23.46 4.36
N ASN A 558 -34.03 -23.16 3.72
CA ASN A 558 -34.40 -23.78 2.43
C ASN A 558 -33.33 -23.46 1.39
N ASP A 559 -32.99 -24.46 0.57
CA ASP A 559 -32.01 -24.43 -0.50
C ASP A 559 -30.55 -24.15 -0.08
N LYS A 560 -30.28 -23.89 1.20
CA LYS A 560 -28.92 -23.81 1.73
C LYS A 560 -28.26 -25.20 1.70
N VAL A 561 -27.07 -25.27 1.11
CA VAL A 561 -26.23 -26.46 1.11
C VAL A 561 -25.32 -26.43 2.33
N TYR A 562 -25.35 -27.50 3.11
CA TYR A 562 -24.48 -27.73 4.26
C TYR A 562 -23.43 -28.76 3.83
N GLU A 563 -22.15 -28.37 3.80
CA GLU A 563 -21.07 -29.18 3.23
C GLU A 563 -20.09 -29.66 4.31
N GLY A 564 -19.63 -30.91 4.18
CA GLY A 564 -18.53 -31.50 4.94
C GLY A 564 -17.47 -32.05 4.00
N ILE A 565 -16.20 -32.09 4.43
CA ILE A 565 -15.09 -32.62 3.64
C ILE A 565 -14.59 -33.93 4.26
N VAL A 566 -14.39 -34.91 3.39
CA VAL A 566 -13.75 -36.19 3.72
C VAL A 566 -12.39 -36.24 3.04
N LYS A 567 -11.33 -36.43 3.82
CA LYS A 567 -9.95 -36.51 3.31
C LYS A 567 -9.46 -37.94 3.38
N PHE A 568 -8.79 -38.41 2.34
CA PHE A 568 -8.30 -39.80 2.24
C PHE A 568 -6.78 -39.85 2.28
N PHE A 569 -6.27 -40.85 2.99
CA PHE A 569 -4.84 -41.08 3.18
C PHE A 569 -4.47 -42.54 2.92
N ASP A 570 -3.24 -42.79 2.46
CA ASP A 570 -2.68 -44.14 2.40
C ASP A 570 -2.27 -44.65 3.80
N ALA A 571 -1.71 -45.87 3.86
CA ALA A 571 -1.32 -46.48 5.13
C ALA A 571 -0.20 -45.66 5.83
N GLU A 572 0.66 -45.06 5.01
CA GLU A 572 1.82 -44.25 5.35
C GLU A 572 1.48 -42.77 5.65
N GLY A 573 0.20 -42.38 5.60
CA GLY A 573 -0.27 -41.03 5.92
C GLY A 573 -0.13 -40.00 4.78
N THR A 574 0.15 -40.43 3.54
CA THR A 574 0.16 -39.54 2.37
C THR A 574 -1.26 -39.16 1.99
N PHE A 575 -1.51 -37.87 1.78
CA PHE A 575 -2.79 -37.39 1.28
C PHE A 575 -3.04 -37.83 -0.17
N LEU A 576 -4.20 -38.44 -0.43
CA LEU A 576 -4.57 -39.01 -1.73
C LEU A 576 -5.58 -38.17 -2.51
N SER A 577 -6.64 -37.72 -1.84
CA SER A 577 -7.67 -36.84 -2.39
C SER A 577 -8.64 -36.44 -1.29
N GLN A 578 -9.58 -35.55 -1.61
CA GLN A 578 -10.72 -35.25 -0.76
C GLN A 578 -12.04 -35.38 -1.51
N SER A 579 -13.14 -35.47 -0.77
CA SER A 579 -14.50 -35.58 -1.28
C SER A 579 -15.44 -34.76 -0.42
N THR A 580 -16.56 -34.33 -0.99
CA THR A 580 -17.54 -33.52 -0.28
C THR A 580 -18.79 -34.34 0.04
N ILE A 581 -19.35 -34.12 1.22
CA ILE A 581 -20.69 -34.58 1.59
C ILE A 581 -21.57 -33.35 1.74
N SER A 582 -22.67 -33.28 1.00
CA SER A 582 -23.58 -32.14 1.01
C SER A 582 -24.98 -32.55 1.47
N VAL A 583 -25.58 -31.76 2.36
CA VAL A 583 -26.97 -31.92 2.82
C VAL A 583 -27.75 -30.65 2.48
N GLN A 584 -28.91 -30.80 1.85
CA GLN A 584 -29.74 -29.67 1.44
C GLN A 584 -31.20 -29.91 1.80
N LYS A 585 -31.86 -28.93 2.43
CA LYS A 585 -33.31 -28.94 2.61
C LYS A 585 -33.97 -28.28 1.42
N VAL A 586 -34.89 -28.98 0.75
CA VAL A 586 -35.64 -28.46 -0.39
C VAL A 586 -37.14 -28.61 -0.09
N LEU A 587 -37.93 -27.59 -0.43
CA LEU A 587 -39.38 -27.65 -0.29
C LEU A 587 -40.00 -28.62 -1.31
N PRO A 588 -41.10 -29.32 -0.95
CA PRO A 588 -41.86 -30.08 -1.93
C PRO A 588 -42.34 -29.19 -3.08
N THR A 589 -42.08 -29.62 -4.31
CA THR A 589 -42.54 -28.93 -5.53
C THR A 589 -43.89 -29.44 -6.04
N THR A 590 -44.43 -30.47 -5.40
CA THR A 590 -45.71 -31.09 -5.72
C THR A 590 -46.69 -30.91 -4.57
N LEU A 591 -47.93 -30.51 -4.87
CA LEU A 591 -49.01 -30.48 -3.90
C LEU A 591 -49.35 -31.91 -3.44
N PRO A 592 -49.80 -32.09 -2.18
CA PRO A 592 -50.27 -33.40 -1.70
C PRO A 592 -51.36 -33.99 -2.60
N GLU A 593 -51.39 -35.30 -2.73
CA GLU A 593 -52.39 -36.00 -3.54
C GLU A 593 -53.80 -35.66 -3.06
N GLY A 594 -54.64 -35.15 -3.98
CA GLY A 594 -56.01 -34.71 -3.68
C GLY A 594 -56.10 -33.32 -3.05
N PHE A 595 -54.97 -32.62 -2.83
CA PHE A 595 -55.00 -31.21 -2.47
C PHE A 595 -55.48 -30.40 -3.68
N SER A 596 -56.60 -29.72 -3.52
CA SER A 596 -57.16 -28.86 -4.56
C SER A 596 -57.95 -27.73 -3.92
N ILE A 597 -58.15 -26.65 -4.66
CA ILE A 597 -59.21 -25.71 -4.30
C ILE A 597 -60.55 -26.39 -4.59
N LYS A 598 -61.53 -26.21 -3.70
CA LYS A 598 -62.88 -26.73 -3.91
C LYS A 598 -63.53 -26.04 -5.11
N THR A 599 -64.38 -26.78 -5.82
CA THR A 599 -65.13 -26.26 -6.97
C THR A 599 -65.87 -24.98 -6.59
N ASN A 600 -65.81 -23.97 -7.45
CA ASN A 600 -66.46 -22.66 -7.31
C ASN A 600 -65.98 -21.76 -6.17
N GLN A 601 -64.83 -22.04 -5.53
CA GLN A 601 -64.25 -21.12 -4.56
C GLN A 601 -63.50 -19.95 -5.23
N LEU A 602 -62.96 -20.15 -6.43
CA LEU A 602 -62.36 -19.07 -7.21
C LEU A 602 -63.37 -18.50 -8.20
N ASP A 603 -63.37 -17.18 -8.36
CA ASP A 603 -64.07 -16.54 -9.48
C ASP A 603 -63.35 -16.76 -10.82
N ALA A 604 -63.93 -16.21 -11.89
CA ALA A 604 -63.41 -16.38 -13.26
C ALA A 604 -61.99 -15.79 -13.47
N GLN A 605 -61.51 -14.98 -12.53
CA GLN A 605 -60.18 -14.36 -12.53
C GLN A 605 -59.20 -15.11 -11.63
N GLY A 606 -59.63 -16.21 -10.98
CA GLY A 606 -58.81 -16.98 -10.07
C GLY A 606 -58.72 -16.38 -8.66
N VAL A 607 -59.63 -15.47 -8.29
CA VAL A 607 -59.62 -14.80 -6.98
C VAL A 607 -60.55 -15.51 -6.01
N TYR A 608 -60.05 -15.81 -4.81
CA TYR A 608 -60.84 -16.34 -3.70
C TYR A 608 -61.44 -15.18 -2.90
N ASN A 609 -62.77 -15.03 -2.96
CA ASN A 609 -63.50 -14.05 -2.17
C ASN A 609 -63.84 -14.65 -0.79
N CYS A 610 -63.02 -14.35 0.21
CA CYS A 610 -63.14 -14.91 1.56
C CYS A 610 -64.23 -14.22 2.38
N TYR A 611 -65.34 -14.92 2.64
CA TYR A 611 -66.41 -14.44 3.53
C TYR A 611 -66.22 -14.96 4.94
N LEU A 612 -65.52 -14.21 5.80
CA LEU A 612 -65.26 -14.62 7.18
C LEU A 612 -66.57 -14.73 7.99
N ILE A 613 -66.65 -15.75 8.85
CA ILE A 613 -67.71 -15.88 9.85
C ILE A 613 -67.35 -14.94 11.00
N PRO A 614 -68.17 -13.92 11.31
CA PRO A 614 -67.86 -12.98 12.38
C PRO A 614 -68.01 -13.66 13.74
N ASN A 615 -67.21 -13.21 14.72
CA ASN A 615 -67.32 -13.68 16.10
C ASN A 615 -68.64 -13.25 16.79
N ASP A 616 -69.32 -12.23 16.25
CA ASP A 616 -70.70 -11.82 16.62
C ASP A 616 -71.47 -11.42 15.36
N TRP A 617 -72.68 -11.95 15.17
CA TRP A 617 -73.54 -11.65 14.01
C TRP A 617 -74.20 -10.26 14.08
N THR A 618 -74.11 -9.59 15.22
CA THR A 618 -74.51 -8.20 15.40
C THR A 618 -73.43 -7.30 14.81
N ALA A 619 -73.70 -6.67 13.66
CA ALA A 619 -72.70 -5.92 12.89
C ALA A 619 -71.88 -4.87 13.68
N LYS A 620 -72.46 -4.24 14.72
CA LYS A 620 -71.75 -3.28 15.57
C LYS A 620 -70.81 -3.92 16.61
N LYS A 621 -70.86 -5.24 16.79
CA LYS A 621 -70.11 -6.00 17.80
C LYS A 621 -69.09 -6.97 17.21
N ALA A 622 -69.14 -7.24 15.90
CA ALA A 622 -68.15 -8.06 15.21
C ALA A 622 -66.77 -7.38 15.22
N ILE A 623 -65.75 -8.04 15.77
CA ILE A 623 -64.36 -7.53 15.83
C ILE A 623 -63.34 -8.47 15.20
N GLU A 624 -63.68 -9.75 15.07
CA GLU A 624 -62.85 -10.78 14.44
C GLU A 624 -63.73 -11.62 13.52
N GLY A 625 -63.12 -12.17 12.47
CA GLY A 625 -63.77 -13.12 11.59
C GLY A 625 -62.84 -14.27 11.27
N THR A 626 -63.37 -15.49 11.28
CA THR A 626 -62.59 -16.69 10.97
C THR A 626 -63.24 -17.45 9.82
N MET A 627 -62.41 -18.15 9.05
CA MET A 627 -62.85 -19.08 8.02
C MET A 627 -62.00 -20.33 8.13
N GLU A 628 -62.64 -21.48 8.30
CA GLU A 628 -61.94 -22.75 8.27
C GLU A 628 -61.40 -22.99 6.86
N MET A 629 -60.11 -23.28 6.73
CA MET A 629 -59.49 -23.54 5.44
C MET A 629 -60.12 -24.76 4.73
N LYS A 630 -60.79 -25.66 5.47
CA LYS A 630 -61.57 -26.78 4.93
C LYS A 630 -62.76 -26.33 4.10
N GLN A 631 -63.21 -25.08 4.23
CA GLN A 631 -64.27 -24.51 3.38
C GLN A 631 -63.73 -24.20 1.98
N VAL A 632 -62.43 -23.94 1.86
CA VAL A 632 -61.78 -23.46 0.63
C VAL A 632 -61.04 -24.57 -0.11
N PHE A 633 -60.35 -25.43 0.65
CA PHE A 633 -59.47 -26.45 0.10
C PHE A 633 -60.03 -27.85 0.36
N ASN A 634 -59.92 -28.72 -0.63
CA ASN A 634 -59.80 -30.15 -0.41
C ASN A 634 -58.37 -30.39 0.04
N PHE A 635 -58.16 -30.93 1.23
CA PHE A 635 -56.81 -31.22 1.72
C PHE A 635 -56.26 -32.55 1.21
N GLY A 636 -57.11 -33.41 0.65
CA GLY A 636 -56.72 -34.72 0.13
C GLY A 636 -56.03 -35.57 1.20
N LYS A 637 -54.94 -36.25 0.83
CA LYS A 637 -54.08 -36.98 1.78
C LYS A 637 -53.18 -36.06 2.63
N GLY A 638 -53.25 -34.74 2.43
CA GLY A 638 -52.55 -33.75 3.26
C GLY A 638 -53.33 -33.33 4.51
N GLU A 639 -54.51 -33.91 4.75
CA GLU A 639 -55.26 -33.74 5.99
C GLU A 639 -54.64 -34.64 7.07
N ALA A 640 -53.83 -34.06 7.95
CA ALA A 640 -53.38 -34.68 9.20
C ALA A 640 -54.14 -34.06 10.38
#